data_AF-A0A6P2CZP9-F1
#
_entry.id   AF-A0A6P2CZP9-F1
#
_cell.length_a   1.000
_cell.length_b   1.000
_cell.length_c   1.000
_cell.angle_alpha   90.00
_cell.angle_beta   90.00
_cell.angle_gamma   90.00
#
_symmetry.space_group_name_H-M   'P 1'
#
loop_
_entity.id
_entity.type
_entity.pdbx_description
1 polymer ?
#
loop_
_entity_poly.entity_id
_entity_poly.type
_entity_poly.pdbx_seq_one_letter_code
_entity_poly.pdbx_strand_id
1 'polypeptide(L)'
;MFTIEDKSFLRTILANPSDLTAWLVYADWLDEHDNPLHAEFLRLEVRLGQLRNTQLEWYTVEARLRELRAELDPKWVAVFDRPEIENCDNVFRFKCPKQWEKLKPVDTPTVRHCGACQKNVYFCHTLPEAQDHAREGHCVAIQLDVLRYPGDLAFRRQVLEMLAEQFPPDDGMVMGMINFGEPEPEPRRPWWKFW
;
A
#
# COMPACT_ATOMS: atom_id res chain seq x y z
N MET A 1 4.53 -22.21 9.60
CA MET A 1 5.85 -21.97 10.22
C MET A 1 6.89 -22.23 9.15
N PHE A 2 7.69 -21.23 8.76
CA PHE A 2 8.66 -21.37 7.66
C PHE A 2 9.69 -22.47 7.92
N THR A 3 9.86 -23.38 6.95
CA THR A 3 10.90 -24.43 6.97
C THR A 3 12.31 -23.83 6.85
N ILE A 4 13.34 -24.65 6.98
CA ILE A 4 14.73 -24.20 6.80
C ILE A 4 14.98 -23.87 5.33
N GLU A 5 14.43 -24.64 4.38
CA GLU A 5 14.53 -24.35 2.95
C GLU A 5 13.75 -23.08 2.57
N ASP A 6 12.54 -22.86 3.11
CA ASP A 6 11.78 -21.60 2.93
C ASP A 6 12.64 -20.38 3.25
N LYS A 7 13.35 -20.43 4.39
CA LYS A 7 14.18 -19.31 4.87
C LYS A 7 15.33 -18.99 3.90
N SER A 8 15.76 -19.95 3.08
CA SER A 8 16.79 -19.71 2.06
C SER A 8 16.25 -18.90 0.88
N PHE A 9 15.07 -19.26 0.35
CA PHE A 9 14.37 -18.49 -0.68
C PHE A 9 14.00 -17.10 -0.19
N LEU A 10 13.46 -17.01 1.04
CA LEU A 10 13.11 -15.74 1.67
C LEU A 10 14.30 -14.81 1.79
N ARG A 11 15.49 -15.31 2.17
CA ARG A 11 16.69 -14.47 2.23
C ARG A 11 17.08 -13.93 0.86
N THR A 12 17.02 -14.76 -0.18
CA THR A 12 17.33 -14.35 -1.56
C THR A 12 16.35 -13.27 -2.04
N ILE A 13 15.06 -13.50 -1.83
CA ILE A 13 14.00 -12.55 -2.21
C ILE A 13 14.14 -11.25 -1.42
N LEU A 14 14.37 -11.32 -0.10
CA LEU A 14 14.54 -10.12 0.73
C LEU A 14 15.83 -9.34 0.42
N ALA A 15 16.87 -10.01 -0.07
CA ALA A 15 18.11 -9.35 -0.50
C ALA A 15 17.93 -8.56 -1.80
N ASN A 16 17.07 -9.04 -2.71
CA ASN A 16 16.72 -8.32 -3.93
C ASN A 16 15.24 -8.50 -4.32
N PRO A 17 14.31 -7.78 -3.66
CA PRO A 17 12.87 -7.99 -3.89
C PRO A 17 12.42 -7.66 -5.31
N SER A 18 13.17 -6.82 -6.04
CA SER A 18 12.88 -6.50 -7.44
C SER A 18 13.24 -7.61 -8.44
N ASP A 19 14.01 -8.62 -8.01
CA ASP A 19 14.29 -9.79 -8.82
C ASP A 19 13.09 -10.74 -8.80
N LEU A 20 12.14 -10.51 -9.71
CA LEU A 20 10.94 -11.32 -9.83
C LEU A 20 11.23 -12.76 -10.28
N THR A 21 12.42 -13.06 -10.80
CA THR A 21 12.81 -14.44 -11.10
C THR A 21 12.95 -15.25 -9.82
N ALA A 22 13.51 -14.68 -8.74
CA ALA A 22 13.61 -15.36 -7.45
C ALA A 22 12.23 -15.72 -6.86
N TRP A 23 11.20 -14.89 -7.13
CA TRP A 23 9.83 -15.14 -6.70
C TRP A 23 9.21 -16.31 -7.45
N LEU A 24 9.40 -16.37 -8.77
CA LEU A 24 8.89 -17.46 -9.60
C LEU A 24 9.57 -18.80 -9.28
N VAL A 25 10.88 -18.78 -9.02
CA VAL A 25 11.61 -19.99 -8.57
C VAL A 25 11.06 -20.48 -7.22
N TYR A 26 10.75 -19.58 -6.29
CA TYR A 26 10.12 -19.96 -5.03
C TYR A 26 8.69 -20.48 -5.22
N ALA A 27 7.93 -19.91 -6.16
CA ALA A 27 6.60 -20.41 -6.52
C ALA A 27 6.64 -21.84 -7.08
N ASP A 28 7.61 -22.14 -7.96
CA ASP A 28 7.80 -23.50 -8.49
C ASP A 28 8.14 -24.50 -7.37
N TRP A 29 9.03 -24.11 -6.45
CA TRP A 29 9.35 -24.93 -5.27
C TRP A 29 8.11 -25.15 -4.37
N LEU A 30 7.28 -24.13 -4.17
CA LEU A 30 6.05 -24.26 -3.36
C LEU A 30 5.04 -25.25 -3.97
N ASP A 31 4.88 -25.26 -5.31
CA ASP A 31 4.04 -26.26 -5.97
C ASP A 31 4.57 -27.70 -5.78
N GLU A 32 5.88 -27.89 -5.88
CA GLU A 32 6.53 -29.19 -5.65
C GLU A 32 6.39 -29.69 -4.20
N HIS A 33 6.08 -28.78 -3.26
CA HIS A 33 5.96 -29.07 -1.83
C HIS A 33 4.52 -28.93 -1.33
N ASP A 34 3.52 -29.19 -2.18
CA ASP A 34 2.09 -29.19 -1.83
C ASP A 34 1.58 -27.84 -1.26
N ASN A 35 2.16 -26.73 -1.70
CA ASN A 35 1.74 -25.36 -1.32
C ASN A 35 1.22 -24.53 -2.52
N PRO A 36 0.22 -25.02 -3.27
CA PRO A 36 -0.19 -24.41 -4.54
C PRO A 36 -0.82 -23.01 -4.38
N LEU A 37 -1.49 -22.74 -3.25
CA LEU A 37 -2.09 -21.42 -2.99
C LEU A 37 -1.01 -20.34 -2.78
N HIS A 38 0.07 -20.68 -2.07
CA HIS A 38 1.22 -19.79 -1.89
C HIS A 38 1.93 -19.56 -3.23
N ALA A 39 2.09 -20.62 -4.04
CA ALA A 39 2.68 -20.52 -5.37
C ALA A 39 1.84 -19.64 -6.31
N GLU A 40 0.52 -19.82 -6.32
CA GLU A 40 -0.43 -19.00 -7.08
C GLU A 40 -0.32 -17.53 -6.69
N PHE A 41 -0.29 -17.23 -5.40
CA PHE A 41 -0.16 -15.86 -4.88
C PHE A 41 1.07 -15.15 -5.45
N LEU A 42 2.25 -15.78 -5.38
CA LEU A 42 3.49 -15.19 -5.89
C LEU A 42 3.44 -14.92 -7.39
N ARG A 43 2.87 -15.84 -8.18
CA ARG A 43 2.75 -15.66 -9.63
C ARG A 43 1.78 -14.53 -9.97
N LEU A 44 0.69 -14.40 -9.22
CA LEU A 44 -0.26 -13.30 -9.39
C LEU A 44 0.32 -11.94 -8.99
N GLU A 45 1.12 -11.85 -7.92
CA GLU A 45 1.84 -10.62 -7.55
C GLU A 45 2.85 -10.19 -8.63
N VAL A 46 3.60 -11.14 -9.19
CA VAL A 46 4.50 -10.90 -10.33
C VAL A 46 3.70 -10.44 -11.55
N ARG A 47 2.55 -11.08 -11.83
CA ARG A 47 1.70 -10.73 -12.97
C ARG A 47 1.08 -9.36 -12.81
N LEU A 48 0.55 -9.03 -11.63
CA LEU A 48 -0.07 -7.75 -11.32
C LEU A 48 0.91 -6.60 -11.58
N GLY A 49 2.18 -6.75 -11.18
CA GLY A 49 3.24 -5.76 -11.42
C GLY A 49 3.61 -5.53 -12.89
N GLN A 50 3.22 -6.43 -13.80
CA GLN A 50 3.40 -6.28 -15.25
C GLN A 50 2.19 -5.66 -15.95
N LEU A 51 1.05 -5.60 -15.26
CA LEU A 51 -0.21 -5.10 -15.81
C LEU A 51 -0.39 -3.61 -15.51
N ARG A 52 -0.99 -2.90 -16.46
CA ARG A 52 -1.55 -1.57 -16.22
C ARG A 52 -2.95 -1.73 -15.65
N ASN A 53 -3.33 -0.88 -14.70
CA ASN A 53 -4.68 -0.85 -14.10
C ASN A 53 -5.83 -0.56 -15.09
N THR A 54 -5.51 -0.23 -16.34
CA THR A 54 -6.48 -0.09 -17.43
C THR A 54 -6.78 -1.39 -18.16
N GLN A 55 -5.98 -2.44 -17.95
CA GLN A 55 -6.18 -3.75 -18.56
C GLN A 55 -7.22 -4.54 -17.78
N LEU A 56 -8.17 -5.18 -18.48
CA LEU A 56 -9.22 -5.97 -17.84
C LEU A 56 -8.65 -7.09 -16.94
N GLU A 57 -7.56 -7.71 -17.39
CA GLU A 57 -6.83 -8.75 -16.66
C GLU A 57 -6.33 -8.27 -15.29
N TRP A 58 -6.05 -6.98 -15.13
CA TRP A 58 -5.63 -6.42 -13.85
C TRP A 58 -6.71 -6.63 -12.79
N TYR A 59 -7.98 -6.41 -13.13
CA TYR A 59 -9.10 -6.58 -12.19
C TYR A 59 -9.32 -8.06 -11.83
N THR A 60 -9.12 -8.98 -12.77
CA THR A 60 -9.26 -10.41 -12.50
C THR A 60 -8.13 -10.93 -11.61
N VAL A 61 -6.89 -10.48 -11.84
CA VAL A 61 -5.74 -10.83 -11.01
C VAL A 61 -5.91 -10.26 -9.60
N GLU A 62 -6.29 -8.99 -9.48
CA GLU A 62 -6.50 -8.35 -8.17
C GLU A 62 -7.65 -8.98 -7.38
N ALA A 63 -8.74 -9.38 -8.04
CA ALA A 63 -9.83 -10.09 -7.38
C ALA A 63 -9.35 -11.42 -6.79
N ARG A 64 -8.55 -12.20 -7.55
CA ARG A 64 -8.02 -13.48 -7.07
C ARG A 64 -6.99 -13.30 -5.95
N LEU A 65 -6.13 -12.29 -6.05
CA LEU A 65 -5.20 -11.94 -4.96
C LEU A 65 -5.95 -11.61 -3.68
N ARG A 66 -7.07 -10.87 -3.76
CA ARG A 66 -7.90 -10.58 -2.57
C ARG A 66 -8.43 -11.84 -1.89
N GLU A 67 -8.87 -12.83 -2.66
CA GLU A 67 -9.31 -14.13 -2.10
C GLU A 67 -8.15 -14.84 -1.38
N LEU A 68 -6.98 -14.90 -2.02
CA LEU A 68 -5.80 -15.55 -1.44
C LEU A 68 -5.28 -14.83 -0.19
N ARG A 69 -5.30 -13.48 -0.15
CA ARG A 69 -4.92 -12.70 1.04
C ARG A 69 -5.79 -13.05 2.26
N ALA A 70 -7.06 -13.39 2.05
CA ALA A 70 -7.98 -13.78 3.12
C ALA A 70 -7.77 -15.23 3.62
N GLU A 71 -7.16 -16.10 2.80
CA GLU A 71 -6.98 -17.52 3.10
C GLU A 71 -5.58 -17.83 3.67
N LEU A 72 -4.55 -17.10 3.23
CA LEU A 72 -3.15 -17.35 3.59
C LEU A 72 -2.75 -16.73 4.93
N ASP A 73 -1.62 -17.20 5.50
CA ASP A 73 -1.06 -16.64 6.74
C ASP A 73 -0.72 -15.15 6.54
N PRO A 74 -1.28 -14.22 7.35
CA PRO A 74 -1.07 -12.78 7.16
C PRO A 74 0.40 -12.34 7.26
N LYS A 75 1.23 -13.04 8.06
CA LYS A 75 2.66 -12.74 8.17
C LYS A 75 3.42 -13.21 6.95
N TRP A 76 2.96 -14.28 6.31
CA TRP A 76 3.50 -14.73 5.03
C TRP A 76 3.13 -13.74 3.92
N VAL A 77 1.85 -13.34 3.84
CA VAL A 77 1.35 -12.38 2.84
C VAL A 77 2.14 -11.07 2.91
N ALA A 78 2.36 -10.50 4.10
CA ALA A 78 3.08 -9.23 4.27
C ALA A 78 4.53 -9.21 3.73
N VAL A 79 5.15 -10.38 3.55
CA VAL A 79 6.49 -10.49 2.94
C VAL A 79 6.44 -10.26 1.44
N PHE A 80 5.36 -10.71 0.79
CA PHE A 80 5.21 -10.79 -0.65
C PHE A 80 4.18 -9.82 -1.24
N ASP A 81 3.35 -9.21 -0.41
CA ASP A 81 2.43 -8.15 -0.84
C ASP A 81 3.21 -6.92 -1.32
N ARG A 82 2.75 -6.29 -2.41
CA ARG A 82 3.49 -5.21 -3.10
C ARG A 82 2.78 -3.84 -3.05
N PRO A 83 2.34 -3.34 -1.88
CA PRO A 83 1.63 -2.07 -1.83
C PRO A 83 2.51 -0.88 -2.24
N GLU A 84 1.85 0.15 -2.78
CA GLU A 84 2.45 1.47 -2.93
C GLU A 84 2.72 2.09 -1.55
N ILE A 85 3.81 2.86 -1.43
CA ILE A 85 4.12 3.60 -0.20
C ILE A 85 3.34 4.91 -0.20
N GLU A 86 2.56 5.12 0.85
CA GLU A 86 1.75 6.32 1.09
C GLU A 86 2.41 7.23 2.14
N ASN A 87 1.86 8.44 2.31
CA ASN A 87 2.36 9.46 3.26
C ASN A 87 3.83 9.88 3.05
N CYS A 88 4.29 9.80 1.80
CA CYS A 88 5.60 10.32 1.42
C CYS A 88 5.44 11.77 0.95
N ASP A 89 5.87 12.72 1.77
CA ASP A 89 5.95 14.14 1.39
C ASP A 89 6.81 14.32 0.11
N ASN A 90 6.23 14.91 -0.92
CA ASN A 90 6.88 15.23 -2.20
C ASN A 90 7.88 16.42 -2.08
N VAL A 91 8.29 16.81 -0.87
CA VAL A 91 9.12 18.00 -0.62
C VAL A 91 10.63 17.69 -0.75
N PHE A 92 11.02 16.43 -1.00
CA PHE A 92 12.42 16.04 -1.09
C PHE A 92 12.95 16.02 -2.54
N ARG A 93 14.21 16.46 -2.71
CA ARG A 93 14.95 16.56 -3.99
C ARG A 93 15.11 15.23 -4.74
N PHE A 94 14.74 14.10 -4.13
CA PHE A 94 14.83 12.76 -4.71
C PHE A 94 13.47 12.06 -4.67
N LYS A 95 13.06 11.49 -5.80
CA LYS A 95 11.82 10.71 -5.91
C LYS A 95 11.98 9.42 -5.11
N CYS A 96 11.28 9.34 -3.97
CA CYS A 96 11.06 8.10 -3.25
C CYS A 96 10.60 7.01 -4.24
N PRO A 97 11.11 5.76 -4.15
CA PRO A 97 10.72 4.69 -5.07
C PRO A 97 9.24 4.32 -4.97
N LYS A 98 8.56 4.73 -3.88
CA LYS A 98 7.15 4.49 -3.56
C LYS A 98 6.71 3.02 -3.62
N GLN A 99 7.65 2.09 -3.52
CA GLN A 99 7.41 0.64 -3.58
C GLN A 99 8.06 0.00 -2.36
N TRP A 100 7.24 -0.61 -1.49
CA TRP A 100 7.65 -1.22 -0.21
C TRP A 100 8.84 -2.18 -0.36
N GLU A 101 8.81 -2.95 -1.44
CA GLU A 101 9.82 -3.94 -1.78
C GLU A 101 11.21 -3.36 -2.06
N LYS A 102 11.28 -2.13 -2.57
CA LYS A 102 12.55 -1.47 -2.92
C LYS A 102 13.26 -0.87 -1.70
N LEU A 103 12.67 -1.00 -0.52
CA LEU A 103 13.22 -0.48 0.72
C LEU A 103 14.12 -1.51 1.41
N LYS A 104 15.14 -1.02 2.13
CA LYS A 104 16.08 -1.89 2.84
C LYS A 104 15.41 -2.49 4.08
N PRO A 105 15.42 -3.82 4.27
CA PRO A 105 14.93 -4.41 5.51
C PRO A 105 15.77 -3.94 6.71
N VAL A 106 15.13 -3.82 7.87
CA VAL A 106 15.77 -3.62 9.17
C VAL A 106 15.44 -4.82 10.07
N ASP A 107 15.82 -4.77 11.35
CA ASP A 107 15.66 -5.89 12.30
C ASP A 107 14.20 -6.36 12.47
N THR A 108 13.22 -5.49 12.20
CA THR A 108 11.79 -5.79 12.29
C THR A 108 11.18 -6.02 10.89
N PRO A 109 10.54 -7.18 10.61
CA PRO A 109 10.02 -7.50 9.27
C PRO A 109 8.95 -6.54 8.72
N THR A 110 8.17 -5.90 9.59
CA THR A 110 7.13 -4.92 9.25
C THR A 110 7.67 -3.49 9.15
N VAL A 111 9.00 -3.31 9.23
CA VAL A 111 9.64 -2.01 9.09
C VAL A 111 10.73 -2.11 8.01
N ARG A 112 10.78 -1.12 7.13
CA ARG A 112 11.87 -1.00 6.15
C ARG A 112 12.38 0.42 6.08
N HIS A 113 13.67 0.58 5.80
CA HIS A 113 14.31 1.87 5.69
C HIS A 113 14.40 2.34 4.23
N CYS A 114 13.90 3.54 3.96
CA CYS A 114 13.99 4.15 2.65
C CYS A 114 15.30 4.92 2.46
N GLY A 115 16.15 4.47 1.54
CA GLY A 115 17.40 5.16 1.20
C GLY A 115 17.22 6.54 0.55
N ALA A 116 16.02 6.87 0.06
CA ALA A 116 15.76 8.16 -0.58
C ALA A 116 15.34 9.25 0.42
N CYS A 117 14.38 8.97 1.31
CA CYS A 117 13.92 9.92 2.32
C CYS A 117 14.61 9.75 3.69
N GLN A 118 15.44 8.70 3.86
CA GLN A 118 16.14 8.37 5.11
C GLN A 118 15.20 8.22 6.32
N LYS A 119 13.97 7.75 6.07
CA LYS A 119 12.96 7.45 7.09
C LYS A 119 12.64 5.95 7.10
N ASN A 120 12.21 5.49 8.26
CA ASN A 120 11.54 4.20 8.39
C ASN A 120 10.13 4.27 7.78
N VAL A 121 9.76 3.19 7.11
CA VAL A 121 8.44 2.94 6.54
C VAL A 121 7.85 1.76 7.28
N TYR A 122 6.61 1.88 7.73
CA TYR A 122 5.92 0.91 8.56
C TYR A 122 4.83 0.21 7.74
N PHE A 123 4.81 -1.12 7.78
CA PHE A 123 3.76 -1.91 7.15
C PHE A 123 2.57 -2.01 8.09
N CYS A 124 1.41 -1.49 7.66
CA CYS A 124 0.20 -1.42 8.46
C CYS A 124 -0.85 -2.41 7.91
N HIS A 125 -1.35 -3.27 8.78
CA HIS A 125 -2.37 -4.26 8.46
C HIS A 125 -3.79 -3.68 8.55
N THR A 126 -3.94 -2.51 9.18
CA THR A 126 -5.25 -1.86 9.37
C THR A 126 -5.17 -0.36 9.11
N LEU A 127 -6.30 0.25 8.74
CA LEU A 127 -6.39 1.70 8.59
C LEU A 127 -6.09 2.46 9.89
N PRO A 128 -6.59 2.05 11.08
CA PRO A 128 -6.24 2.72 12.34
C PRO A 128 -4.72 2.75 12.62
N GLU A 129 -4.03 1.63 12.42
CA GLU A 129 -2.57 1.55 12.57
C GLU A 129 -1.85 2.50 11.62
N ALA A 130 -2.31 2.57 10.36
CA ALA A 130 -1.76 3.48 9.37
C ALA A 130 -1.99 4.95 9.74
N GLN A 131 -3.15 5.27 10.31
CA GLN A 131 -3.46 6.61 10.79
C GLN A 131 -2.59 7.00 11.98
N ASP A 132 -2.36 6.09 12.93
CA ASP A 132 -1.49 6.34 14.08
C ASP A 132 -0.07 6.67 13.64
N HIS A 133 0.51 5.84 12.75
CA HIS A 133 1.82 6.12 12.15
C HIS A 133 1.83 7.42 11.34
N ALA A 134 0.77 7.70 10.56
CA ALA A 134 0.68 8.93 9.79
C ALA A 134 0.64 10.18 10.68
N ARG A 135 -0.04 10.15 11.83
CA ARG A 135 -0.05 11.25 12.82
C ARG A 135 1.32 11.52 13.41
N GLU A 136 2.18 10.51 13.49
CA GLU A 136 3.56 10.64 13.94
C GLU A 136 4.53 11.09 12.83
N GLY A 137 4.02 11.33 11.61
CA GLY A 137 4.85 11.73 10.46
C GLY A 137 5.66 10.58 9.85
N HIS A 138 5.30 9.33 10.21
CA HIS A 138 5.89 8.13 9.63
C HIS A 138 5.34 7.86 8.22
N CYS A 139 6.20 7.30 7.36
CA CYS A 139 5.78 6.77 6.07
C CYS A 139 5.16 5.38 6.29
N VAL A 140 4.10 5.06 5.54
CA VAL A 140 3.35 3.81 5.73
C VAL A 140 3.19 3.06 4.42
N ALA A 141 3.23 1.74 4.49
CA ALA A 141 2.79 0.83 3.44
C ALA A 141 1.57 0.08 3.99
N ILE A 142 0.42 0.21 3.35
CA ILE A 142 -0.85 -0.30 3.89
C ILE A 142 -1.24 -1.53 3.09
N GLN A 143 -1.62 -2.60 3.78
CA GLN A 143 -2.01 -3.87 3.16
C GLN A 143 -3.14 -3.65 2.13
N LEU A 144 -3.05 -4.32 0.97
CA LEU A 144 -3.88 -4.03 -0.20
C LEU A 144 -5.37 -4.40 -0.04
N ASP A 145 -5.72 -5.22 0.95
CA ASP A 145 -7.10 -5.64 1.25
C ASP A 145 -7.83 -4.71 2.25
N VAL A 146 -7.12 -3.75 2.85
CA VAL A 146 -7.74 -2.74 3.72
C VAL A 146 -8.63 -1.86 2.84
N LEU A 147 -9.91 -1.69 3.22
CA LEU A 147 -10.83 -0.78 2.53
C LEU A 147 -10.41 0.67 2.80
N ARG A 148 -10.30 1.47 1.73
CA ARG A 148 -9.75 2.84 1.80
C ARG A 148 -10.63 3.86 1.08
N TYR A 149 -10.61 5.08 1.60
CA TYR A 149 -11.25 6.25 1.00
C TYR A 149 -10.25 7.41 0.84
N PRO A 150 -10.47 8.31 -0.14
CA PRO A 150 -9.66 9.51 -0.28
C PRO A 150 -9.58 10.31 1.02
N GLY A 151 -8.38 10.61 1.48
CA GLY A 151 -8.15 11.38 2.71
C GLY A 151 -8.08 10.55 3.99
N ASP A 152 -8.04 9.22 3.91
CA ASP A 152 -7.89 8.31 5.05
C ASP A 152 -6.70 8.59 5.98
N LEU A 153 -5.60 9.09 5.41
CA LEU A 153 -4.40 9.51 6.13
C LEU A 153 -4.31 11.04 6.28
N ALA A 154 -5.26 11.78 5.71
CA ALA A 154 -5.25 13.22 5.78
C ALA A 154 -5.53 13.66 7.22
N PHE A 155 -4.68 14.56 7.69
CA PHE A 155 -4.76 15.15 9.02
C PHE A 155 -5.91 16.17 9.10
N ARG A 156 -7.16 15.73 8.88
CA ARG A 156 -8.30 16.65 8.70
C ARG A 156 -8.92 17.13 10.01
N ARG A 157 -8.62 16.53 11.17
CA ARG A 157 -9.30 16.90 12.42
C ARG A 157 -8.62 18.03 13.19
N GLN A 158 -7.29 18.02 13.33
CA GLN A 158 -6.60 19.05 14.11
C GLN A 158 -6.50 20.40 13.40
N VAL A 159 -6.45 20.45 12.07
CA VAL A 159 -6.47 21.74 11.34
C VAL A 159 -7.83 22.41 11.47
N LEU A 160 -8.94 21.65 11.44
CA LEU A 160 -10.28 22.20 11.66
C LEU A 160 -10.48 22.66 13.12
N GLU A 161 -9.97 21.91 14.10
CA GLU A 161 -10.02 22.29 15.52
C GLU A 161 -9.12 23.50 15.83
N MET A 162 -7.88 23.55 15.30
CA MET A 162 -6.97 24.69 15.45
C MET A 162 -7.46 25.95 14.73
N LEU A 163 -8.07 25.82 13.54
CA LEU A 163 -8.66 26.96 12.82
C LEU A 163 -9.92 27.48 13.52
N ALA A 164 -10.72 26.59 14.15
CA ALA A 164 -11.88 26.98 14.94
C ALA A 164 -11.50 27.75 16.22
N GLU A 165 -10.32 27.49 16.80
CA GLU A 165 -9.81 28.25 17.95
C GLU A 165 -9.19 29.60 17.55
N GLN A 166 -8.57 29.71 16.37
CA GLN A 166 -7.93 30.95 15.90
C GLN A 166 -8.89 31.95 15.24
N PHE A 167 -10.03 31.49 14.74
CA PHE A 167 -11.04 32.33 14.10
C PHE A 167 -12.43 32.04 14.68
N PRO A 168 -12.75 32.55 15.89
CA PRO A 168 -14.12 32.50 16.39
C PRO A 168 -15.04 33.26 15.41
N PRO A 169 -16.27 32.79 15.17
CA PRO A 169 -17.18 33.45 14.25
C PRO A 169 -17.48 34.86 14.77
N ASP A 170 -16.91 35.88 14.12
CA ASP A 170 -17.22 37.27 14.41
C ASP A 170 -18.55 37.63 13.73
N ASP A 171 -19.40 38.33 14.47
CA ASP A 171 -20.77 38.72 14.10
C ASP A 171 -20.70 39.79 13.01
N GLY A 172 -20.47 39.36 11.77
CA GLY A 172 -20.56 40.20 10.59
C GLY A 172 -19.23 40.53 9.92
N MET A 173 -18.71 39.60 9.14
CA MET A 173 -18.07 39.96 7.88
C MET A 173 -18.43 38.96 6.78
N VAL A 174 -19.32 39.40 5.89
CA VAL A 174 -19.59 38.72 4.62
C VAL A 174 -18.39 38.94 3.71
N MET A 175 -17.53 37.92 3.57
CA MET A 175 -16.73 37.77 2.36
C MET A 175 -17.47 36.82 1.43
N GLY A 176 -17.84 37.35 0.27
CA GLY A 176 -18.61 36.66 -0.75
C GLY A 176 -17.93 35.37 -1.18
N MET A 177 -18.73 34.30 -1.09
CA MET A 177 -18.70 33.09 -1.92
C MET A 177 -17.36 32.71 -2.56
N ILE A 178 -16.71 31.69 -1.98
CA ILE A 178 -16.22 30.59 -2.80
C ILE A 178 -17.01 29.36 -2.35
N ASN A 179 -17.82 28.84 -3.27
CA ASN A 179 -18.89 27.85 -3.09
C ASN A 179 -18.64 26.75 -2.05
N PHE A 180 -19.60 26.60 -1.13
CA PHE A 180 -19.98 25.28 -0.63
C PHE A 180 -20.60 24.49 -1.79
N GLY A 181 -20.00 23.34 -2.10
CA GLY A 181 -20.56 22.36 -3.02
C GLY A 181 -19.80 22.25 -4.34
N GLU A 182 -18.63 21.60 -4.32
CA GLU A 182 -18.48 20.59 -5.35
C GLU A 182 -19.41 19.44 -4.92
N PRO A 183 -20.37 18.99 -5.74
CA PRO A 183 -21.02 17.72 -5.47
C PRO A 183 -19.91 16.68 -5.28
N GLU A 184 -20.09 15.75 -4.33
CA GLU A 184 -19.25 14.56 -4.24
C GLU A 184 -18.95 14.09 -5.66
N PRO A 185 -17.68 13.95 -6.06
CA PRO A 185 -17.38 13.56 -7.42
C PRO A 185 -18.12 12.25 -7.66
N GLU A 186 -19.12 12.27 -8.55
CA GLU A 186 -19.85 11.05 -8.88
C GLU A 186 -18.80 9.99 -9.23
N PRO A 187 -19.00 8.74 -8.76
CA PRO A 187 -18.08 7.67 -9.11
C PRO A 187 -17.90 7.69 -10.62
N ARG A 188 -16.66 7.93 -11.08
CA ARG A 188 -16.35 8.08 -12.50
C ARG A 188 -16.84 6.81 -13.18
N ARG A 189 -17.98 6.91 -13.87
CA ARG A 189 -18.52 5.81 -14.66
C ARG A 189 -17.45 5.43 -15.68
N PRO A 190 -17.17 4.15 -15.88
CA PRO A 190 -16.15 3.75 -16.82
C PRO A 190 -16.45 4.26 -18.23
N TRP A 191 -15.42 4.73 -18.92
CA TRP A 191 -15.50 5.45 -20.20
C TRP A 191 -16.11 4.64 -21.36
N TRP A 192 -16.33 3.34 -21.21
CA TRP A 192 -16.94 2.45 -22.22
C TRP A 192 -18.48 2.37 -22.15
N LYS A 193 -19.16 3.21 -21.34
CA LYS A 193 -20.63 3.27 -21.30
C LYS A 193 -21.26 4.31 -22.23
N PHE A 194 -20.48 4.91 -23.13
CA PHE A 194 -20.96 5.95 -24.07
C PHE A 194 -20.64 5.65 -25.56
N TRP A 195 -20.31 4.41 -25.89
CA TRP A 195 -20.27 3.87 -27.26
C TRP A 195 -20.74 2.42 -27.27
#